data_AF-A0A2R6EG83-F1
#
_entry.id   AF-A0A2R6EG83-F1
#
_cell.length_a   1.000
_cell.length_b   1.000
_cell.length_c   1.000
_cell.angle_alpha   90.00
_cell.angle_beta   90.00
_cell.angle_gamma   90.00
#
_symmetry.space_group_name_H-M   'P 1'
#
loop_
_entity.id
_entity.type
_entity.pdbx_description
1 polymer ?
#
loop_
_entity_poly.entity_id
_entity_poly.type
_entity_poly.pdbx_seq_one_letter_code
_entity_poly.pdbx_strand_id
1 'polypeptide(L)'
;MSAESTSERVHEELRTQGRGIAGALLVLGLGMSFTMETWWLSWQLPIGHLTLVSGVGLVVVFLLVRAIGFRQGVDDDVPLGRIVTDFGELVLQSFVAAYVTLLAFGVIDLDDSLSTVVRLGLVQVVPFGFGAALANRLLTETDVPIEEEAFPHNLVVFTIGAVFVTLPLAPTDEIVVVASTAGWPRLAVLVVLSVGVVHLVLHELEFRGHRDRVEDRRHLFQLGNAVMAYAVGAVVGAVLLFGVGQFEGRSLPELVQMVIVVSFPGATGA
;
A
#
# COMPACT_ATOMS: atom_id res chain seq x y z
N MET A 1 28.48 -14.78 20.10
CA MET A 1 27.28 -14.08 19.60
C MET A 1 27.77 -12.88 18.83
N SER A 2 28.07 -13.09 17.55
CA SER A 2 28.76 -12.14 16.66
C SER A 2 27.76 -11.15 16.05
N ALA A 3 28.24 -9.94 15.73
CA ALA A 3 27.48 -8.85 15.10
C ALA A 3 26.78 -9.26 13.78
N GLU A 4 27.24 -10.33 13.14
CA GLU A 4 26.66 -10.95 11.94
C GLU A 4 25.23 -11.46 12.19
N SER A 5 24.97 -12.11 13.33
CA SER A 5 23.63 -12.58 13.71
C SER A 5 22.65 -11.45 14.03
N THR A 6 23.16 -10.28 14.44
CA THR A 6 22.34 -9.10 14.70
C THR A 6 21.97 -8.41 13.40
N SER A 7 22.90 -8.34 12.44
CA SER A 7 22.65 -7.77 11.11
C SER A 7 21.61 -8.56 10.33
N GLU A 8 21.71 -9.89 10.33
CA GLU A 8 20.71 -10.77 9.68
C GLU A 8 19.33 -10.61 10.31
N ARG A 9 19.23 -10.60 11.65
CA ARG A 9 17.97 -10.37 12.37
C ARG A 9 17.34 -9.02 12.05
N VAL A 10 18.14 -7.96 11.94
CA VAL A 10 17.63 -6.63 11.58
C VAL A 10 17.10 -6.62 10.15
N HIS A 11 17.76 -7.28 9.21
CA HIS A 11 17.28 -7.38 7.83
C HIS A 11 15.97 -8.17 7.72
N GLU A 12 15.86 -9.29 8.46
CA GLU A 12 14.65 -10.11 8.51
C GLU A 12 13.46 -9.35 9.13
N GLU A 13 13.72 -8.59 10.19
CA GLU A 13 12.70 -7.73 10.83
C GLU A 13 12.25 -6.61 9.90
N LEU A 14 13.19 -5.86 9.30
CA LEU A 14 12.87 -4.78 8.35
C LEU A 14 12.08 -5.29 7.16
N ARG A 15 12.39 -6.50 6.68
CA ARG A 15 11.66 -7.16 5.61
C ARG A 15 10.23 -7.51 6.05
N THR A 16 10.05 -8.05 7.24
CA THR A 16 8.73 -8.39 7.80
C THR A 16 7.86 -7.13 7.92
N GLN A 17 8.45 -6.04 8.43
CA GLN A 17 7.77 -4.74 8.51
C GLN A 17 7.42 -4.17 7.13
N GLY A 18 8.36 -4.20 6.18
CA GLY A 18 8.14 -3.71 4.82
C GLY A 18 7.01 -4.46 4.11
N ARG A 19 6.92 -5.78 4.31
CA ARG A 19 5.84 -6.62 3.76
C ARG A 19 4.48 -6.25 4.33
N GLY A 20 4.39 -6.09 5.65
CA GLY A 20 3.14 -5.72 6.29
C GLY A 20 2.63 -4.35 5.85
N ILE A 21 3.54 -3.38 5.68
CA ILE A 21 3.23 -2.05 5.15
C ILE A 21 2.79 -2.11 3.69
N ALA A 22 3.50 -2.86 2.83
CA ALA A 22 3.12 -3.03 1.43
C ALA A 22 1.74 -3.71 1.29
N GLY A 23 1.47 -4.69 2.16
CA GLY A 23 0.15 -5.32 2.25
C GLY A 23 -0.94 -4.34 2.68
N ALA A 24 -0.66 -3.51 3.68
CA ALA A 24 -1.57 -2.46 4.14
C ALA A 24 -1.90 -1.44 3.04
N LEU A 25 -0.94 -1.18 2.15
CA LEU A 25 -1.08 -0.32 0.98
C LEU A 25 -1.76 -1.00 -0.23
N LEU A 26 -2.22 -2.25 -0.13
CA LEU A 26 -3.03 -2.83 -1.21
C LEU A 26 -4.35 -2.06 -1.39
N VAL A 27 -5.02 -2.36 -2.52
CA VAL A 27 -6.19 -1.66 -3.09
C VAL A 27 -7.18 -1.08 -2.08
N LEU A 28 -7.53 -1.82 -1.03
CA LEU A 28 -8.49 -1.35 -0.04
C LEU A 28 -7.96 -0.20 0.83
N GLY A 29 -6.69 -0.27 1.26
CA GLY A 29 -6.05 0.77 2.06
C GLY A 29 -5.85 2.05 1.24
N LEU A 30 -5.29 1.94 0.05
CA LEU A 30 -5.10 3.10 -0.84
C LEU A 30 -6.41 3.68 -1.36
N GLY A 31 -7.34 2.83 -1.79
CA GLY A 31 -8.64 3.29 -2.28
C GLY A 31 -9.39 4.11 -1.23
N MET A 32 -9.44 3.64 0.02
CA MET A 32 -10.05 4.41 1.11
C MET A 32 -9.23 5.66 1.47
N SER A 33 -7.90 5.57 1.45
CA SER A 33 -7.01 6.70 1.71
C SER A 33 -7.23 7.85 0.76
N PHE A 34 -7.60 7.59 -0.49
CA PHE A 34 -7.84 8.61 -1.51
C PHE A 34 -9.21 9.27 -1.41
N THR A 35 -10.12 8.81 -0.55
CA THR A 35 -11.47 9.40 -0.47
C THR A 35 -11.48 10.61 0.46
N MET A 36 -11.92 11.76 -0.05
CA MET A 36 -12.04 12.99 0.75
C MET A 36 -12.99 12.79 1.93
N GLU A 37 -13.99 11.91 1.80
CA GLU A 37 -14.93 11.56 2.87
C GLU A 37 -14.21 10.98 4.08
N THR A 38 -13.19 10.13 3.91
CA THR A 38 -12.46 9.56 5.07
C THR A 38 -11.66 10.62 5.79
N TRP A 39 -11.06 11.57 5.06
CA TRP A 39 -10.35 12.70 5.68
C TRP A 39 -11.31 13.61 6.42
N TRP A 40 -12.46 13.92 5.81
CA TRP A 40 -13.48 14.78 6.39
C TRP A 40 -14.16 14.17 7.61
N LEU A 41 -14.40 12.86 7.62
CA LEU A 41 -14.94 12.13 8.77
C LEU A 41 -14.08 12.34 10.02
N SER A 42 -12.76 12.48 9.85
CA SER A 42 -11.83 12.72 10.96
C SER A 42 -12.09 14.06 11.68
N TRP A 43 -12.52 15.08 10.92
CA TRP A 43 -12.80 16.43 11.42
C TRP A 43 -14.25 16.61 11.89
N GLN A 44 -15.20 15.93 11.26
CA GLN A 44 -16.62 16.11 11.55
C GLN A 44 -17.10 15.31 12.77
N LEU A 45 -16.56 14.12 12.99
CA LEU A 45 -17.06 13.24 14.05
C LEU A 45 -16.38 13.52 15.40
N PRO A 46 -17.12 13.42 16.52
CA PRO A 46 -16.51 13.41 17.84
C PRO A 46 -15.54 12.23 17.98
N ILE A 47 -14.40 12.43 18.64
CA ILE A 47 -13.34 11.41 18.76
C ILE A 47 -13.85 10.09 19.33
N GLY A 48 -14.84 10.13 20.24
CA GLY A 48 -15.46 8.93 20.81
C GLY A 48 -16.12 8.01 19.78
N HIS A 49 -16.69 8.58 18.70
CA HIS A 49 -17.26 7.78 17.61
C HIS A 49 -16.15 7.15 16.76
N LEU A 50 -15.07 7.90 16.49
CA LEU A 50 -13.91 7.39 15.75
C LEU A 50 -13.21 6.27 16.51
N THR A 51 -13.04 6.40 17.83
CA THR A 51 -12.46 5.33 18.66
C THR A 51 -13.36 4.11 18.74
N LEU A 52 -14.69 4.30 18.80
CA LEU A 52 -15.64 3.18 18.77
C LEU A 52 -15.59 2.42 17.44
N VAL A 53 -15.70 3.14 16.31
CA VAL A 53 -15.71 2.54 14.97
C VAL A 53 -14.38 1.86 14.67
N SER A 54 -13.26 2.52 14.97
CA SER A 54 -11.93 1.91 14.80
C SER A 54 -11.73 0.70 15.70
N GLY A 55 -12.15 0.76 16.97
CA GLY A 55 -12.10 -0.36 17.90
C GLY A 55 -12.90 -1.57 17.40
N VAL A 56 -14.15 -1.35 16.98
CA VAL A 56 -15.00 -2.41 16.39
C VAL A 56 -14.39 -2.94 15.09
N GLY A 57 -13.90 -2.06 14.22
CA GLY A 57 -13.25 -2.44 12.97
C GLY A 57 -12.01 -3.29 13.20
N LEU A 58 -11.17 -2.93 14.16
CA LEU A 58 -10.00 -3.72 14.54
C LEU A 58 -10.38 -5.08 15.12
N VAL A 59 -11.46 -5.17 15.90
CA VAL A 59 -12.00 -6.47 16.34
C VAL A 59 -12.42 -7.32 15.14
N VAL A 60 -13.05 -6.72 14.13
CA VAL A 60 -13.40 -7.44 12.89
C VAL A 60 -12.15 -7.89 12.13
N VAL A 61 -11.15 -7.03 11.96
CA VAL A 61 -9.86 -7.40 11.32
C VAL A 61 -9.19 -8.54 12.08
N PHE A 62 -9.15 -8.48 13.41
CA PHE A 62 -8.63 -9.55 14.25
C PHE A 62 -9.35 -10.87 14.04
N LEU A 63 -10.69 -10.85 14.04
CA LEU A 63 -11.52 -12.03 13.82
C LEU A 63 -11.32 -12.59 12.41
N LEU A 64 -11.15 -11.72 11.41
CA LEU A 64 -10.85 -12.14 10.05
C LEU A 64 -9.51 -12.84 9.99
N VAL A 65 -8.42 -12.20 10.43
CA VAL A 65 -7.07 -12.80 10.47
C VAL A 65 -7.10 -14.16 11.18
N ARG A 66 -7.86 -14.27 12.27
CA ARG A 66 -8.02 -15.51 13.01
C ARG A 66 -8.82 -16.58 12.25
N ALA A 67 -10.00 -16.26 11.74
CA ALA A 67 -10.84 -17.18 10.97
C ALA A 67 -10.12 -17.68 9.71
N ILE A 68 -9.31 -16.80 9.15
CA ILE A 68 -8.42 -17.02 8.05
C ILE A 68 -7.31 -18.01 8.46
N GLY A 69 -6.52 -17.69 9.48
CA GLY A 69 -5.42 -18.54 9.97
C GLY A 69 -5.88 -19.95 10.37
N PHE A 70 -7.07 -20.09 10.96
CA PHE A 70 -7.64 -21.38 11.35
C PHE A 70 -7.83 -22.39 10.21
N ARG A 71 -7.98 -21.93 8.96
CA ARG A 71 -8.17 -22.82 7.80
C ARG A 71 -6.88 -23.48 7.31
N GLN A 72 -5.70 -23.02 7.72
CA GLN A 72 -4.41 -23.48 7.21
C GLN A 72 -3.58 -24.29 8.22
N GLY A 73 -4.23 -24.96 9.18
CA GLY A 73 -3.56 -25.94 10.04
C GLY A 73 -2.77 -25.31 11.18
N VAL A 74 -3.46 -24.59 12.06
CA VAL A 74 -2.90 -24.24 13.35
C VAL A 74 -2.94 -25.48 14.23
N ASP A 75 -1.77 -26.04 14.55
CA ASP A 75 -1.61 -26.84 15.77
C ASP A 75 -2.24 -26.07 16.93
N ASP A 76 -3.16 -26.68 17.67
CA ASP A 76 -3.98 -26.07 18.74
C ASP A 76 -3.19 -25.37 19.87
N ASP A 77 -1.86 -25.34 19.81
CA ASP A 77 -0.92 -24.92 20.86
C ASP A 77 -0.29 -23.51 20.67
N VAL A 78 -0.75 -22.69 19.72
CA VAL A 78 -0.21 -21.32 19.58
C VAL A 78 -0.61 -20.46 20.79
N PRO A 79 0.35 -19.94 21.59
CA PRO A 79 0.03 -19.17 22.78
C PRO A 79 -0.65 -17.85 22.43
N LEU A 80 -1.70 -17.49 23.20
CA LEU A 80 -2.44 -16.24 23.04
C LEU A 80 -1.55 -15.00 22.96
N GLY A 81 -0.43 -14.99 23.69
CA GLY A 81 0.54 -13.90 23.65
C GLY A 81 1.10 -13.63 22.26
N ARG A 82 1.42 -14.69 21.49
CA ARG A 82 1.94 -14.55 20.12
C ARG A 82 0.90 -13.95 19.19
N ILE A 83 -0.36 -14.40 19.30
CA ILE A 83 -1.47 -13.90 18.48
C ILE A 83 -1.68 -12.40 18.71
N VAL A 84 -1.60 -11.95 19.97
CA VAL A 84 -1.74 -10.52 20.31
C VAL A 84 -0.55 -9.71 19.79
N THR A 85 0.67 -10.23 19.87
CA THR A 85 1.86 -9.58 19.32
C THR A 85 1.77 -9.43 17.80
N ASP A 86 1.47 -10.50 17.08
CA ASP A 86 1.35 -10.49 15.62
C ASP A 86 0.25 -9.53 15.15
N PHE A 87 -0.88 -9.48 15.88
CA PHE A 87 -1.94 -8.51 15.58
C PHE A 87 -1.53 -7.07 15.91
N GLY A 88 -0.80 -6.85 17.00
CA GLY A 88 -0.26 -5.53 17.35
C GLY A 88 0.71 -5.01 16.29
N GLU A 89 1.53 -5.88 15.70
CA GLU A 89 2.42 -5.55 14.59
C GLU A 89 1.63 -5.14 13.34
N LEU A 90 0.58 -5.88 12.98
CA LEU A 90 -0.31 -5.54 11.87
C LEU A 90 -0.94 -4.14 12.06
N VAL A 91 -1.40 -3.84 13.27
CA VAL A 91 -1.97 -2.53 13.60
C VAL A 91 -0.91 -1.42 13.48
N LEU A 92 0.31 -1.66 13.97
CA LEU A 92 1.41 -0.72 13.84
C LEU A 92 1.74 -0.44 12.37
N GLN A 93 1.89 -1.48 11.56
CA GLN A 93 2.15 -1.38 10.12
C GLN A 93 1.04 -0.59 9.41
N SER A 94 -0.21 -0.80 9.81
CA SER A 94 -1.37 -0.08 9.27
C SER A 94 -1.29 1.43 9.56
N PHE A 95 -0.95 1.81 10.79
CA PHE A 95 -0.73 3.23 11.13
C PHE A 95 0.45 3.83 10.37
N VAL A 96 1.59 3.12 10.29
CA VAL A 96 2.77 3.60 9.57
C VAL A 96 2.45 3.83 8.09
N ALA A 97 1.83 2.84 7.45
CA ALA A 97 1.41 2.92 6.05
C ALA A 97 0.45 4.10 5.81
N ALA A 98 -0.54 4.28 6.70
CA ALA A 98 -1.48 5.39 6.64
C ALA A 98 -0.78 6.74 6.76
N TYR A 99 0.06 6.95 7.77
CA TYR A 99 0.72 8.23 7.99
C TYR A 99 1.75 8.57 6.90
N VAL A 100 2.51 7.58 6.42
CA VAL A 100 3.43 7.78 5.29
C VAL A 100 2.65 8.24 4.05
N THR A 101 1.52 7.60 3.77
CA THR A 101 0.67 7.94 2.62
C THR A 101 0.05 9.34 2.77
N LEU A 102 -0.53 9.65 3.94
CA LEU A 102 -1.13 10.95 4.21
C LEU A 102 -0.10 12.09 4.14
N LEU A 103 1.12 11.87 4.63
CA LEU A 103 2.24 12.83 4.50
C LEU A 103 2.64 13.02 3.03
N ALA A 104 2.70 11.92 2.26
CA ALA A 104 3.06 11.97 0.86
C ALA A 104 1.98 12.68 0.00
N PHE A 105 0.70 12.56 0.37
CA PHE A 105 -0.39 13.32 -0.25
C PHE A 105 -0.45 14.78 0.22
N GLY A 106 0.25 15.14 1.29
CA GLY A 106 0.12 16.46 1.91
C GLY A 106 -1.23 16.68 2.58
N VAL A 107 -1.90 15.60 2.99
CA VAL A 107 -3.14 15.66 3.79
C VAL A 107 -2.83 15.97 5.25
N ILE A 108 -1.66 15.53 5.73
CA ILE A 108 -1.11 15.91 7.03
C ILE A 108 0.26 16.56 6.87
N ASP A 109 0.54 17.49 7.76
CA ASP A 109 1.82 18.16 7.92
C ASP A 109 2.49 17.78 9.25
N LEU A 110 3.81 17.93 9.32
CA LEU A 110 4.57 17.66 10.55
C LEU A 110 4.22 18.65 11.68
N ASP A 111 3.66 19.81 11.33
CA ASP A 111 3.24 20.86 12.26
C ASP A 111 1.76 20.72 12.70
N ASP A 112 1.04 19.70 12.20
CA ASP A 112 -0.36 19.48 12.56
C ASP A 112 -0.54 19.11 14.04
N SER A 113 -1.70 19.47 14.58
CA SER A 113 -2.04 19.12 15.95
C SER A 113 -2.13 17.61 16.14
N LEU A 114 -1.65 17.10 17.29
CA LEU A 114 -1.72 15.67 17.62
C LEU A 114 -3.16 15.12 17.54
N SER A 115 -4.16 15.94 17.87
CA SER A 115 -5.58 15.58 17.72
C SER A 115 -5.92 15.27 16.26
N THR A 116 -5.49 16.09 15.31
CA THR A 116 -5.72 15.88 13.87
C THR A 116 -5.09 14.58 13.41
N VAL A 117 -3.81 14.36 13.74
CA VAL A 117 -3.05 13.17 13.35
C VAL A 117 -3.71 11.90 13.90
N VAL A 118 -4.07 11.89 15.19
CA VAL A 118 -4.73 10.73 15.82
C VAL A 118 -6.07 10.43 15.17
N ARG A 119 -6.88 11.46 14.87
CA ARG A 119 -8.20 11.28 14.25
C ARG A 119 -8.10 10.67 12.86
N LEU A 120 -7.16 11.14 12.04
CA LEU A 120 -6.90 10.57 10.71
C LEU A 120 -6.40 9.14 10.82
N GLY A 121 -5.49 8.85 11.76
CA GLY A 121 -5.05 7.49 12.04
C GLY A 121 -6.19 6.56 12.41
N LEU A 122 -7.11 6.98 13.29
CA LEU A 122 -8.26 6.16 13.70
C LEU A 122 -9.19 5.82 12.54
N VAL A 123 -9.37 6.73 11.58
CA VAL A 123 -10.16 6.44 10.38
C VAL A 123 -9.44 5.46 9.46
N GLN A 124 -8.11 5.62 9.28
CA GLN A 124 -7.34 4.84 8.32
C GLN A 124 -6.90 3.46 8.82
N VAL A 125 -6.71 3.27 10.12
CA VAL A 125 -6.15 2.01 10.66
C VAL A 125 -6.98 0.79 10.27
N VAL A 126 -8.30 0.94 10.13
CA VAL A 126 -9.18 -0.18 9.76
C VAL A 126 -9.02 -0.56 8.28
N PRO A 127 -9.23 0.34 7.29
CA PRO A 127 -8.96 0.02 5.88
C PRO A 127 -7.56 -0.56 5.62
N PHE A 128 -6.52 0.04 6.22
CA PHE A 128 -5.15 -0.47 6.09
C PHE A 128 -4.96 -1.84 6.75
N GLY A 129 -5.55 -2.06 7.93
CA GLY A 129 -5.51 -3.35 8.60
C GLY A 129 -6.19 -4.46 7.81
N PHE A 130 -7.31 -4.14 7.14
CA PHE A 130 -7.94 -5.05 6.18
C PHE A 130 -7.04 -5.30 4.96
N GLY A 131 -6.42 -4.26 4.41
CA GLY A 131 -5.43 -4.39 3.32
C GLY A 131 -4.31 -5.36 3.70
N ALA A 132 -3.69 -5.16 4.86
CA ALA A 132 -2.62 -5.99 5.38
C ALA A 132 -3.06 -7.45 5.59
N ALA A 133 -4.24 -7.66 6.19
CA ALA A 133 -4.80 -8.98 6.41
C ALA A 133 -5.09 -9.73 5.09
N LEU A 134 -5.67 -9.03 4.10
CA LEU A 134 -5.96 -9.60 2.79
C LEU A 134 -4.69 -9.89 1.99
N ALA A 135 -3.72 -8.98 2.02
CA ALA A 135 -2.41 -9.17 1.38
C ALA A 135 -1.74 -10.41 1.91
N ASN A 136 -1.66 -10.55 3.24
CA ASN A 136 -1.11 -11.73 3.88
C ASN A 136 -1.81 -13.00 3.40
N ARG A 137 -3.12 -12.95 3.13
CA ARG A 137 -3.83 -14.10 2.55
C ARG A 137 -3.50 -14.41 1.11
N LEU A 138 -3.67 -13.44 0.23
CA LEU A 138 -3.46 -13.63 -1.21
C LEU A 138 -2.02 -14.06 -1.49
N LEU A 139 -1.07 -13.46 -0.78
CA LEU A 139 0.34 -13.83 -0.87
C LEU A 139 0.62 -15.21 -0.27
N THR A 140 -0.17 -15.70 0.70
CA THR A 140 0.04 -17.03 1.32
C THR A 140 -0.67 -18.16 0.57
N GLU A 141 -1.81 -17.90 -0.09
CA GLU A 141 -2.56 -18.93 -0.83
C GLU A 141 -2.05 -19.18 -2.26
N THR A 142 -1.20 -18.30 -2.79
CA THR A 142 -0.62 -18.46 -4.14
C THR A 142 0.66 -19.30 -4.08
N ASP A 143 0.52 -20.62 -3.91
CA ASP A 143 1.60 -21.61 -4.06
C ASP A 143 2.00 -21.86 -5.52
N VAL A 144 1.34 -21.17 -6.46
CA VAL A 144 1.71 -21.18 -7.86
C VAL A 144 2.88 -20.21 -8.02
N PRO A 145 4.09 -20.67 -8.38
CA PRO A 145 5.15 -19.75 -8.76
C PRO A 145 4.58 -18.87 -9.88
N ILE A 146 4.50 -17.55 -9.63
CA ILE A 146 4.27 -16.60 -10.71
C ILE A 146 5.55 -16.72 -11.55
N GLU A 147 5.47 -17.51 -12.62
CA GLU A 147 6.56 -17.57 -13.59
C GLU A 147 6.80 -16.13 -14.05
N GLU A 148 7.99 -15.61 -13.75
CA GLU A 148 8.45 -14.35 -14.31
C GLU A 148 8.61 -14.56 -15.81
N GLU A 149 7.49 -14.46 -16.54
CA GLU A 149 7.56 -14.36 -17.97
C GLU A 149 8.16 -12.99 -18.29
N ALA A 150 9.42 -13.04 -18.74
CA ALA A 150 10.14 -11.86 -19.16
C ALA A 150 9.31 -11.06 -20.17
N PHE A 151 9.48 -9.74 -20.11
CA PHE A 151 8.90 -8.78 -21.02
C PHE A 151 8.83 -9.33 -22.47
N PRO A 152 7.67 -9.26 -23.16
CA PRO A 152 6.50 -8.42 -22.89
C PRO A 152 5.26 -9.12 -22.28
N HIS A 153 5.32 -10.38 -21.82
CA HIS A 153 4.10 -11.13 -21.47
C HIS A 153 3.34 -10.57 -20.24
N ASN A 154 4.03 -9.93 -19.29
CA ASN A 154 3.42 -9.34 -18.09
C ASN A 154 2.65 -8.02 -18.31
N LEU A 155 2.77 -7.38 -19.48
CA LEU A 155 2.18 -6.05 -19.71
C LEU A 155 0.65 -6.07 -19.59
N VAL A 156 0.00 -7.15 -20.03
CA VAL A 156 -1.47 -7.27 -19.98
C VAL A 156 -1.97 -7.36 -18.54
N VAL A 157 -1.29 -8.16 -17.71
CA VAL A 157 -1.65 -8.31 -16.29
C VAL A 157 -1.46 -6.99 -15.55
N PHE A 158 -0.32 -6.33 -15.73
CA PHE A 158 -0.04 -5.01 -15.16
C PHE A 158 -1.08 -3.98 -15.60
N THR A 159 -1.45 -4.00 -16.88
CA THR A 159 -2.48 -3.08 -17.41
C THR A 159 -3.84 -3.33 -16.78
N ILE A 160 -4.28 -4.60 -16.67
CA ILE A 160 -5.57 -4.94 -16.06
C ILE A 160 -5.61 -4.51 -14.60
N GLY A 161 -4.55 -4.80 -13.84
CA GLY A 161 -4.44 -4.42 -12.44
C GLY A 161 -4.40 -2.91 -12.23
N ALA A 162 -3.59 -2.19 -13.01
CA ALA A 162 -3.56 -0.73 -13.01
C ALA A 162 -4.94 -0.14 -13.35
N VAL A 163 -5.64 -0.66 -14.36
CA VAL A 163 -7.00 -0.21 -14.70
C VAL A 163 -7.96 -0.48 -13.55
N PHE A 164 -7.94 -1.67 -12.96
CA PHE A 164 -8.84 -2.05 -11.86
C PHE A 164 -8.72 -1.10 -10.67
N VAL A 165 -7.49 -0.74 -10.30
CA VAL A 165 -7.23 0.15 -9.16
C VAL A 165 -7.47 1.63 -9.52
N THR A 166 -7.10 2.04 -10.73
CA THR A 166 -7.14 3.46 -11.12
C THR A 166 -8.51 3.93 -11.58
N LEU A 167 -9.30 3.06 -12.19
CA LEU A 167 -10.61 3.41 -12.74
C LEU A 167 -11.56 4.08 -11.72
N PRO A 168 -11.70 3.60 -10.47
CA PRO A 168 -12.55 4.27 -9.48
C PRO A 168 -11.97 5.60 -8.99
N LEU A 169 -10.66 5.84 -9.15
CA LEU A 169 -9.97 7.04 -8.65
C LEU A 169 -9.84 8.14 -9.71
N ALA A 170 -9.71 7.76 -10.99
CA ALA A 170 -9.54 8.70 -12.09
C ALA A 170 -10.62 9.80 -12.18
N PRO A 171 -11.94 9.53 -11.98
CA PRO A 171 -12.95 10.56 -12.07
C PRO A 171 -13.04 11.47 -10.83
N THR A 172 -12.27 11.20 -9.77
CA THR A 172 -12.48 11.84 -8.47
C THR A 172 -11.67 13.14 -8.32
N ASP A 173 -12.16 14.04 -7.47
CA ASP A 173 -11.54 15.35 -7.27
C ASP A 173 -10.26 15.27 -6.40
N GLU A 174 -10.06 14.18 -5.67
CA GLU A 174 -8.91 14.01 -4.78
C GLU A 174 -7.59 13.95 -5.53
N ILE A 175 -7.58 13.37 -6.73
CA ILE A 175 -6.41 13.41 -7.61
C ILE A 175 -6.02 14.87 -7.91
N VAL A 176 -7.00 15.72 -8.19
CA VAL A 176 -6.80 17.14 -8.51
C VAL A 176 -6.36 17.90 -7.26
N VAL A 177 -7.00 17.66 -6.12
CA VAL A 177 -6.66 18.31 -4.85
C VAL A 177 -5.21 17.98 -4.48
N VAL A 178 -4.84 16.70 -4.41
CA VAL A 178 -3.47 16.28 -4.07
C VAL A 178 -2.45 16.82 -5.07
N ALA A 179 -2.75 16.79 -6.37
CA ALA A 179 -1.87 17.33 -7.39
C ALA A 179 -1.59 18.83 -7.17
N SER A 180 -2.61 19.59 -6.77
CA SER A 180 -2.50 21.04 -6.55
C SER A 180 -1.86 21.44 -5.21
N THR A 181 -1.98 20.61 -4.16
CA THR A 181 -1.55 20.96 -2.79
C THR A 181 -0.25 20.32 -2.36
N ALA A 182 0.10 19.13 -2.87
CA ALA A 182 1.25 18.37 -2.37
C ALA A 182 2.59 19.08 -2.64
N GLY A 183 2.71 19.73 -3.79
CA GLY A 183 3.96 20.35 -4.25
C GLY A 183 4.99 19.33 -4.74
N TRP A 184 5.96 19.80 -5.52
CA TRP A 184 6.96 18.96 -6.20
C TRP A 184 7.77 18.01 -5.28
N PRO A 185 8.20 18.41 -4.07
CA PRO A 185 8.94 17.50 -3.18
C PRO A 185 8.13 16.27 -2.78
N ARG A 186 6.85 16.46 -2.44
CA ARG A 186 5.95 15.36 -2.07
C ARG A 186 5.61 14.47 -3.25
N LEU A 187 5.42 15.05 -4.44
CA LEU A 187 5.22 14.29 -5.66
C LEU A 187 6.44 13.42 -6.00
N ALA A 188 7.66 13.93 -5.81
CA ALA A 188 8.87 13.12 -5.97
C ALA A 188 8.91 11.97 -4.95
N VAL A 189 8.51 12.21 -3.70
CA VAL A 189 8.36 11.15 -2.68
C VAL A 189 7.32 10.12 -3.12
N LEU A 190 6.19 10.53 -3.71
CA LEU A 190 5.18 9.60 -4.23
C LEU A 190 5.74 8.70 -5.33
N VAL A 191 6.55 9.21 -6.26
CA VAL A 191 7.22 8.37 -7.27
C VAL A 191 8.09 7.30 -6.61
N VAL A 192 8.92 7.72 -5.65
CA VAL A 192 9.82 6.80 -4.92
C VAL A 192 9.03 5.77 -4.12
N LEU A 193 7.96 6.19 -3.43
CA LEU A 193 7.08 5.29 -2.69
C LEU A 193 6.38 4.30 -3.61
N SER A 194 5.90 4.74 -4.78
CA SER A 194 5.25 3.86 -5.76
C SER A 194 6.18 2.72 -6.17
N VAL A 195 7.39 3.06 -6.61
CA VAL A 195 8.39 2.06 -7.04
C VAL A 195 8.83 1.20 -5.86
N GLY A 196 9.02 1.79 -4.68
CA GLY A 196 9.41 1.08 -3.47
C GLY A 196 8.38 0.04 -3.03
N VAL A 197 7.09 0.39 -3.03
CA VAL A 197 6.00 -0.53 -2.66
C VAL A 197 5.92 -1.68 -3.64
N VAL A 198 5.94 -1.42 -4.95
CA VAL A 198 5.91 -2.49 -5.97
C VAL A 198 7.13 -3.39 -5.82
N HIS A 199 8.31 -2.80 -5.62
CA HIS A 199 9.53 -3.57 -5.41
C HIS A 199 9.43 -4.49 -4.19
N LEU A 200 8.89 -4.01 -3.06
CA LEU A 200 8.67 -4.83 -1.87
C LEU A 200 7.69 -5.99 -2.11
N VAL A 201 6.61 -5.75 -2.86
CA VAL A 201 5.63 -6.79 -3.19
C VAL A 201 6.26 -7.86 -4.10
N LEU A 202 6.95 -7.47 -5.16
CA LEU A 202 7.58 -8.39 -6.11
C LEU A 202 8.71 -9.20 -5.46
N HIS A 203 9.54 -8.57 -4.63
CA HIS A 203 10.63 -9.24 -3.94
C HIS A 203 10.15 -10.34 -2.98
N GLU A 204 9.00 -10.13 -2.34
CA GLU A 204 8.41 -11.14 -1.44
C GLU A 204 7.82 -12.34 -2.21
N LEU A 205 7.33 -12.12 -3.44
CA LEU A 205 6.79 -13.17 -4.30
C LEU A 205 7.89 -14.11 -4.83
N GLU A 206 9.08 -13.60 -5.17
CA GLU A 206 10.17 -14.42 -5.75
C GLU A 206 10.85 -15.35 -4.74
N PHE A 207 11.00 -14.93 -3.47
CA PHE A 207 11.77 -15.71 -2.47
C PHE A 207 11.07 -16.97 -1.99
N ARG A 208 9.75 -17.09 -2.16
CA ARG A 208 9.03 -18.33 -1.85
C ARG A 208 9.12 -19.38 -2.95
N GLY A 209 9.46 -18.97 -4.17
CA GLY A 209 9.62 -19.89 -5.31
C GLY A 209 11.01 -20.53 -5.43
N HIS A 210 12.07 -19.90 -4.92
CA HIS A 210 13.45 -20.35 -5.18
C HIS A 210 14.36 -20.25 -3.95
N ARG A 211 14.47 -21.35 -3.19
CA ARG A 211 15.53 -21.53 -2.17
C ARG A 211 16.91 -21.81 -2.76
N ASP A 212 17.05 -21.87 -4.08
CA ASP A 212 18.35 -22.04 -4.73
C ASP A 212 18.46 -21.17 -5.99
N ARG A 213 19.59 -20.45 -6.06
CA ARG A 213 20.37 -20.03 -7.26
C ARG A 213 20.46 -18.52 -7.59
N VAL A 214 21.70 -18.02 -7.43
CA VAL A 214 22.39 -16.85 -8.04
C VAL A 214 21.86 -15.45 -7.66
N GLU A 215 22.65 -14.76 -6.84
CA GLU A 215 22.27 -13.61 -6.02
C GLU A 215 22.50 -12.22 -6.64
N ASP A 216 23.27 -12.07 -7.72
CA ASP A 216 23.80 -10.72 -8.07
C ASP A 216 23.21 -10.06 -9.33
N ARG A 217 22.48 -10.80 -10.18
CA ARG A 217 21.81 -10.24 -11.38
C ARG A 217 20.32 -9.91 -11.18
N ARG A 218 19.68 -10.39 -10.12
CA ARG A 218 18.22 -10.34 -9.93
C ARG A 218 17.70 -8.96 -9.50
N HIS A 219 18.44 -8.24 -8.67
CA HIS A 219 17.98 -6.94 -8.12
C HIS A 219 17.77 -5.86 -9.19
N LEU A 220 18.59 -5.84 -10.25
CA LEU A 220 18.44 -4.90 -11.37
C LEU A 220 17.21 -5.21 -12.23
N PHE A 221 16.90 -6.49 -12.44
CA PHE A 221 15.68 -6.91 -13.15
C PHE A 221 14.43 -6.60 -12.32
N GLN A 222 14.46 -6.82 -11.00
CA GLN A 222 13.36 -6.50 -10.07
C GLN A 222 13.06 -5.01 -10.01
N LEU A 223 14.10 -4.17 -9.92
CA LEU A 223 13.93 -2.72 -10.00
C LEU A 223 13.34 -2.32 -11.36
N GLY A 224 13.76 -2.98 -12.44
CA GLY A 224 13.18 -2.82 -13.78
C GLY A 224 11.69 -3.14 -13.82
N ASN A 225 11.24 -4.23 -13.18
CA ASN A 225 9.83 -4.60 -13.09
C ASN A 225 9.01 -3.59 -12.28
N ALA A 226 9.55 -3.10 -11.16
CA ALA A 226 8.86 -2.07 -10.36
C ALA A 226 8.73 -0.73 -11.10
N VAL A 227 9.78 -0.32 -11.83
CA VAL A 227 9.73 0.86 -12.70
C VAL A 227 8.75 0.66 -13.86
N MET A 228 8.66 -0.55 -14.40
CA MET A 228 7.70 -0.89 -15.45
C MET A 228 6.25 -0.80 -14.94
N ALA A 229 5.96 -1.37 -13.77
CA ALA A 229 4.64 -1.27 -13.13
C ALA A 229 4.25 0.20 -12.91
N TYR A 230 5.19 1.03 -12.44
CA TYR A 230 4.98 2.47 -12.33
C TYR A 230 4.69 3.13 -13.68
N ALA A 231 5.46 2.82 -14.72
CA ALA A 231 5.25 3.35 -16.06
C ALA A 231 3.89 2.95 -16.64
N VAL A 232 3.48 1.69 -16.47
CA VAL A 232 2.15 1.19 -16.87
C VAL A 232 1.06 1.92 -16.10
N GLY A 233 1.18 2.03 -14.77
CA GLY A 233 0.26 2.80 -13.93
C GLY A 233 0.14 4.26 -14.38
N ALA A 234 1.25 4.91 -14.74
CA ALA A 234 1.26 6.27 -15.25
C ALA A 234 0.57 6.42 -16.60
N VAL A 235 0.82 5.51 -17.54
CA VAL A 235 0.18 5.52 -18.87
C VAL A 235 -1.32 5.27 -18.73
N VAL A 236 -1.71 4.24 -17.97
CA VAL A 236 -3.12 3.91 -17.70
C VAL A 236 -3.82 5.08 -17.01
N GLY A 237 -3.22 5.64 -15.97
CA GLY A 237 -3.74 6.79 -15.25
C GLY A 237 -3.90 8.02 -16.15
N ALA A 238 -2.91 8.33 -16.99
CA ALA A 238 -3.00 9.43 -17.94
C ALA A 238 -4.13 9.22 -18.96
N VAL A 239 -4.30 8.01 -19.49
CA VAL A 239 -5.39 7.67 -20.42
C VAL A 239 -6.75 7.80 -19.74
N LEU A 240 -6.88 7.32 -18.50
CA LEU A 240 -8.13 7.39 -17.75
C LEU A 240 -8.48 8.84 -17.40
N LEU A 241 -7.53 9.62 -16.86
CA LEU A 241 -7.72 11.05 -16.55
C LEU A 241 -8.10 11.86 -17.80
N PHE A 242 -7.45 11.58 -18.93
CA PHE A 242 -7.84 12.16 -20.21
C PHE A 242 -9.27 11.77 -20.60
N GLY A 243 -9.60 10.48 -20.52
CA GLY A 243 -10.91 9.96 -20.93
C GLY A 243 -12.08 10.48 -20.11
N VAL A 244 -11.86 10.82 -18.83
CA VAL A 244 -12.88 11.43 -17.95
C VAL A 244 -12.89 12.97 -18.01
N GLY A 245 -12.04 13.59 -18.84
CA GLY A 245 -11.99 15.05 -19.00
C GLY A 245 -11.21 15.80 -17.91
N GLN A 246 -10.48 15.11 -17.03
CA GLN A 246 -9.70 15.75 -15.95
C GLN A 246 -8.52 16.60 -16.45
N PHE A 247 -8.20 16.58 -17.75
CA PHE A 247 -7.15 17.42 -18.33
C PHE A 247 -7.67 18.73 -18.93
N GLU A 248 -8.98 18.88 -19.09
CA GLU A 248 -9.56 20.05 -19.75
C GLU A 248 -9.28 21.34 -18.95
N GLY A 249 -8.84 22.38 -19.66
CA GLY A 249 -8.59 23.71 -19.09
C GLY A 249 -7.37 23.83 -18.16
N ARG A 250 -6.56 22.77 -18.02
CA ARG A 250 -5.41 22.74 -17.11
C ARG A 250 -4.06 22.91 -17.82
N SER A 251 -3.09 23.42 -17.08
CA SER A 251 -1.71 23.64 -17.54
C SER A 251 -0.89 22.34 -17.54
N LEU A 252 0.16 22.28 -18.36
CA LEU A 252 1.03 21.09 -18.45
C LEU A 252 1.60 20.63 -17.09
N PRO A 253 2.05 21.53 -16.19
CA PRO A 253 2.46 21.14 -14.84
C PRO A 253 1.36 20.41 -14.07
N GLU A 254 0.13 20.92 -14.09
CA GLU A 254 -1.01 20.29 -13.40
C GLU A 254 -1.29 18.89 -13.98
N LEU A 255 -1.20 18.73 -15.30
CA LEU A 255 -1.35 17.41 -15.94
C LEU A 255 -0.31 16.41 -15.41
N VAL A 256 0.96 16.81 -15.35
CA VAL A 256 2.04 15.97 -14.85
C VAL A 256 1.84 15.63 -13.38
N GLN A 257 1.43 16.59 -12.56
CA GLN A 257 1.18 16.38 -11.13
C GLN A 257 0.04 15.37 -10.92
N MET A 258 -1.08 15.51 -11.64
CA MET A 258 -2.20 14.56 -11.58
C MET A 258 -1.79 13.17 -12.02
N VAL A 259 -1.00 13.05 -13.10
CA VAL A 259 -0.46 11.77 -13.56
C VAL A 259 0.42 11.14 -12.47
N ILE A 260 1.32 11.89 -11.83
CA ILE A 260 2.16 11.36 -10.74
C ILE A 260 1.31 10.84 -9.59
N VAL A 261 0.30 11.60 -9.16
CA VAL A 261 -0.58 11.22 -8.05
C VAL A 261 -1.33 9.94 -8.36
N VAL A 262 -1.94 9.83 -9.54
CA VAL A 262 -2.72 8.64 -9.92
C VAL A 262 -1.82 7.43 -10.24
N SER A 263 -0.56 7.67 -10.61
CA SER A 263 0.41 6.60 -10.86
C SER A 263 0.73 5.81 -9.60
N PHE A 264 0.61 6.40 -8.42
CA PHE A 264 0.87 5.69 -7.15
C PHE A 264 -0.08 4.50 -6.95
N PRO A 265 -1.42 4.68 -6.88
CA PRO A 265 -2.34 3.56 -6.81
C PRO A 265 -2.30 2.70 -8.09
N GLY A 266 -2.13 3.30 -9.27
CA GLY A 266 -2.01 2.56 -10.52
C GLY A 266 -0.83 1.58 -10.55
N ALA A 267 0.32 1.98 -10.01
CA ALA A 267 1.52 1.15 -9.91
C ALA A 267 1.31 -0.02 -8.93
N THR A 268 0.60 0.20 -7.82
CA THR A 268 0.30 -0.89 -6.86
C THR A 268 -0.70 -1.91 -7.40
N GLY A 269 -1.53 -1.51 -8.37
CA GLY A 269 -2.41 -2.42 -9.08
C GLY A 269 -1.69 -3.25 -10.13
N ALA A 270 -0.65 -2.69 -10.76
CA ALA A 270 0.15 -3.35 -11.78
C ALA A 270 1.03 -4.46 -11.19
#